data_AF-A0A9P5MMK4-F1
#
_entry.id   AF-A0A9P5MMK4-F1
#
_cell.length_a   1.000
_cell.length_b   1.000
_cell.length_c   1.000
_cell.angle_alpha   90.00
_cell.angle_beta   90.00
_cell.angle_gamma   90.00
#
_symmetry.space_group_name_H-M   'P 1'
#
loop_
_entity.id
_entity.type
_entity.pdbx_description
1 polymer ?
#
loop_
_entity_poly.entity_id
_entity_poly.type
_entity_poly.pdbx_seq_one_letter_code
_entity_poly.pdbx_strand_id
1 'polypeptide(L)' 'MKSTILAVVAASVGVTTAVGVYGQCGGEGWTGDTTCDGGLACVIHNQYYFQCLPYMSGESTAGSGYATTVAYGYYRR' A
#
# COMPACT_ATOMS: atom_id res chain seq x y z
N MET A 1 -42.16 -9.87 -27.38
CA MET A 1 -41.32 -8.77 -26.89
C MET A 1 -40.38 -9.38 -25.85
N LYS A 2 -39.18 -9.80 -26.25
CA LYS A 2 -38.22 -10.52 -25.40
C LYS A 2 -37.31 -9.47 -24.75
N SER A 3 -37.59 -9.16 -23.49
CA SER A 3 -36.88 -8.13 -22.73
C SER A 3 -35.52 -8.66 -22.29
N THR A 4 -34.44 -8.14 -22.88
CA THR A 4 -33.06 -8.43 -22.47
C THR A 4 -32.68 -7.50 -21.34
N ILE A 5 -32.58 -8.04 -20.13
CA ILE A 5 -32.11 -7.32 -18.95
C ILE A 5 -30.60 -7.14 -19.08
N LEU A 6 -30.16 -5.89 -19.25
CA LEU A 6 -28.76 -5.50 -19.18
C LEU A 6 -28.31 -5.52 -17.71
N ALA A 7 -27.51 -6.52 -17.34
CA ALA A 7 -26.88 -6.58 -16.03
C ALA A 7 -25.73 -5.55 -15.98
N VAL A 8 -25.90 -4.49 -15.20
CA VAL A 8 -24.84 -3.53 -14.90
C VAL A 8 -23.91 -4.19 -13.88
N VAL A 9 -22.71 -4.56 -14.31
CA VAL A 9 -21.64 -5.05 -13.42
C VAL A 9 -20.99 -3.84 -12.75
N ALA A 10 -21.38 -3.57 -11.51
CA ALA A 10 -20.70 -2.59 -10.67
C ALA A 10 -19.39 -3.21 -10.15
N ALA A 11 -18.26 -2.87 -10.78
CA ALA A 11 -16.95 -3.24 -10.26
C ALA A 11 -16.63 -2.35 -9.04
N SER A 12 -16.73 -2.91 -7.84
CA SER A 12 -16.23 -2.26 -6.62
C SER A 12 -14.70 -2.22 -6.71
N VAL A 13 -14.14 -1.04 -6.97
CA VAL A 13 -12.71 -0.80 -6.82
C VAL A 13 -12.42 -0.92 -5.33
N GLY A 14 -11.85 -2.06 -4.92
CA GLY A 14 -11.35 -2.24 -3.56
C GLY A 14 -10.21 -1.27 -3.35
N VAL A 15 -10.44 -0.22 -2.57
CA VAL A 15 -9.37 0.64 -2.08
C VAL A 15 -8.61 -0.20 -1.07
N THR A 16 -7.47 -0.75 -1.49
CA THR A 16 -6.56 -1.45 -0.60
C THR A 16 -5.86 -0.39 0.24
N THR A 17 -6.35 -0.15 1.46
CA THR A 17 -5.67 0.72 2.41
C THR A 17 -4.39 0.04 2.86
N ALA A 18 -3.26 0.73 2.82
CA ALA A 18 -2.01 0.13 3.27
C ALA A 18 -2.12 -0.33 4.73
N VAL A 19 -1.56 -1.50 5.04
CA VAL A 19 -1.60 -2.10 6.37
C VAL A 19 -0.65 -1.34 7.29
N GLY A 20 -1.19 -0.81 8.39
CA GLY A 20 -0.41 -0.11 9.40
C GLY A 20 0.57 -1.01 10.15
N VAL A 21 1.40 -0.39 10.99
CA VAL A 21 2.39 -1.11 11.82
C VAL A 21 1.70 -2.16 12.70
N TYR A 22 2.31 -3.34 12.78
CA TYR A 22 1.83 -4.54 13.46
C TYR A 22 0.57 -5.19 12.86
N GLY A 23 0.03 -4.66 11.77
CA GLY A 23 -1.11 -5.26 11.06
C GLY A 23 -0.72 -6.52 10.26
N GLN A 24 -1.71 -7.34 9.93
CA GLN A 24 -1.53 -8.52 9.08
C GLN A 24 -1.45 -8.13 7.61
N CYS A 25 -0.39 -8.56 6.93
CA CYS A 25 -0.14 -8.28 5.52
C CYS A 25 -0.08 -9.54 4.65
N GLY A 26 -0.38 -10.71 5.21
CA GLY A 26 -0.35 -11.95 4.47
C GLY A 26 -0.50 -13.19 5.33
N GLY A 27 -0.39 -14.33 4.66
CA GLY A 27 -0.59 -15.65 5.21
C GLY A 27 -1.60 -16.46 4.40
N GLU A 28 -1.55 -17.78 4.54
CA GLU A 28 -2.53 -18.69 3.95
C GLU A 28 -3.94 -18.33 4.42
N GLY A 29 -4.84 -18.09 3.46
CA GLY A 29 -6.23 -17.69 3.74
C GLY A 29 -6.45 -16.19 4.00
N TRP A 30 -5.40 -15.36 4.01
CA TRP A 30 -5.53 -13.91 4.11
C TRP A 30 -6.11 -13.32 2.81
N THR A 31 -7.23 -12.59 2.94
CA THR A 31 -7.93 -11.93 1.80
C THR A 31 -7.91 -10.41 1.91
N GLY A 32 -7.26 -9.87 2.95
CA GLY A 32 -7.10 -8.44 3.16
C GLY A 32 -5.90 -7.88 2.41
N ASP A 33 -5.54 -6.66 2.78
CA ASP A 33 -4.44 -5.93 2.17
C ASP A 33 -3.10 -6.63 2.41
N THR A 34 -2.28 -6.73 1.37
CA THR A 34 -0.95 -7.36 1.44
C THR A 34 0.19 -6.35 1.43
N THR A 35 -0.13 -5.07 1.27
CA THR A 35 0.83 -3.98 1.18
C THR A 35 0.89 -3.25 2.52
N CYS A 36 2.06 -3.19 3.13
CA CYS A 36 2.29 -2.39 4.33
C CYS A 36 2.43 -0.89 3.98
N ASP A 37 2.15 -0.02 4.93
CA ASP A 37 2.41 1.43 4.81
C ASP A 37 3.91 1.71 4.57
N GLY A 38 4.22 2.92 4.10
CA GLY A 38 5.59 3.34 3.80
C GLY A 38 6.51 3.22 5.02
N GLY A 39 7.72 2.68 4.82
CA GLY A 39 8.68 2.43 5.90
C GLY A 39 8.42 1.16 6.71
N LEU A 40 7.46 0.34 6.31
CA LEU A 40 7.17 -0.98 6.90
C LEU A 40 7.50 -2.09 5.90
N ALA A 41 7.87 -3.26 6.42
CA ALA A 41 8.03 -4.49 5.63
C ALA A 41 7.11 -5.58 6.18
N CYS A 42 6.55 -6.38 5.27
CA CYS A 42 5.75 -7.54 5.62
C CYS A 42 6.67 -8.70 6.02
N VAL A 43 6.71 -9.05 7.30
CA VAL A 43 7.57 -10.09 7.87
C VAL A 43 6.75 -11.35 8.14
N ILE A 44 7.23 -12.48 7.64
CA ILE A 44 6.56 -13.78 7.84
C ILE A 44 6.83 -14.27 9.26
N HIS A 45 5.78 -14.47 10.07
CA HIS A 45 5.90 -15.10 11.39
C HIS A 45 5.58 -16.60 11.35
N ASN A 46 4.56 -16.97 10.58
CA ASN A 46 4.20 -18.35 10.30
C ASN A 46 3.43 -18.42 8.97
N GLN A 47 3.07 -19.62 8.51
CA GLN A 47 2.41 -19.81 7.21
C GLN A 47 1.06 -19.08 7.09
N TYR A 48 0.35 -18.82 8.20
CA TYR A 48 -0.96 -18.18 8.23
C TYR A 48 -0.92 -16.69 8.58
N TYR A 49 0.23 -16.16 9.04
CA TYR A 49 0.32 -14.81 9.59
C TYR A 49 1.64 -14.15 9.27
N PHE A 50 1.57 -13.09 8.45
CA PHE A 50 2.68 -12.19 8.16
C PHE A 50 2.33 -10.80 8.72
N GLN A 51 3.28 -10.13 9.36
CA GLN A 51 3.06 -8.88 10.09
C GLN A 51 3.87 -7.72 9.49
N CYS A 52 3.25 -6.55 9.37
CA CYS A 52 3.97 -5.33 9.00
C CYS A 52 4.82 -4.83 10.17
N LEU A 53 6.14 -4.88 10.01
CA LEU A 53 7.09 -4.38 11.01
C LEU A 53 7.87 -3.20 10.44
N PRO A 54 8.30 -2.25 11.28
CA PRO A 54 9.19 -1.18 10.85
C PRO A 54 10.48 -1.80 10.34
N TYR A 55 10.76 -1.60 9.07
CA TYR A 55 12.00 -2.03 8.46
C TYR A 55 12.87 -0.80 8.30
N MET A 56 14.06 -0.86 8.87
CA MET A 56 15.12 0.12 8.64
C MET A 56 15.63 -0.04 7.21
N SER A 57 14.83 0.36 6.21
CA SER A 57 15.43 0.96 5.02
C SER A 57 15.91 2.32 5.50
N GLY A 58 17.21 2.57 5.42
CA GLY A 58 17.81 3.86 5.71
C GLY A 58 17.39 4.94 4.69
N GLU A 59 16.10 5.07 4.40
CA GLU A 59 15.54 6.23 3.73
C GLU A 59 14.87 7.10 4.78
N SER A 60 15.71 7.99 5.31
CA SER A 60 15.35 9.20 6.02
C SER A 60 14.07 9.79 5.44
N THR A 61 13.03 9.86 6.25
CA THR A 61 12.04 10.94 6.14
C THR A 61 11.44 11.08 4.73
N ALA A 62 10.55 10.15 4.36
CA ALA A 62 9.36 10.52 3.59
C ALA A 62 8.50 11.42 4.48
N GLY A 63 8.99 12.63 4.74
CA GLY A 63 8.16 13.76 5.07
C GLY A 63 7.28 13.96 3.86
N SER A 64 5.97 13.79 4.10
CA SER A 64 4.90 14.22 3.22
C SER A 64 5.34 15.46 2.44
N GLY A 65 5.60 15.27 1.15
CA GLY A 65 5.97 16.33 0.24
C GLY A 65 4.77 17.26 0.07
N TYR A 66 4.64 18.22 0.97
CA TYR A 66 4.43 19.58 0.51
C TYR A 66 5.47 19.80 -0.59
N ALA A 67 5.00 19.95 -1.82
CA ALA A 67 5.83 20.27 -2.96
C ALA A 67 6.64 21.53 -2.62
N THR A 68 7.92 21.35 -2.27
CA THR A 68 8.88 22.43 -2.36
C THR A 68 9.62 22.24 -3.67
N THR A 69 9.27 23.10 -4.62
CA THR A 69 10.04 23.34 -5.83
C THR A 69 11.43 23.84 -5.42
N VAL A 70 12.36 22.93 -5.12
CA VAL A 70 13.78 23.25 -5.16
C VAL A 70 14.25 23.05 -6.60
N ALA A 71 14.20 24.18 -7.28
CA ALA A 71 14.74 24.43 -8.60
C ALA A 71 16.07 23.70 -8.84
N TYR A 72 16.15 23.04 -9.99
CA TYR A 72 17.36 22.73 -10.75
C TYR A 72 18.16 24.02 -11.07
N GLY A 73 18.63 24.74 -10.05
CA GLY A 73 19.17 26.10 -10.17
C GLY A 73 20.59 26.30 -9.67
N TYR A 74 21.23 25.29 -9.06
CA TYR A 74 22.55 25.47 -8.42
C TYR A 74 23.74 24.76 -9.10
N TYR A 75 23.57 24.17 -10.28
CA TYR A 75 24.68 23.73 -11.14
C TYR A 75 25.24 24.87 -12.03
N ARG A 76 25.44 26.05 -11.44
CA ARG A 76 26.16 27.19 -12.06
C ARG A 76 27.03 27.87 -11.00
N ARG A 77 28.17 27.27 -10.67
CA ARG A 77 29.43 27.99 -10.49
C ARG A 77 30.61 27.03 -10.59
#